data_AF-A0A392SBM7-F1
#
_entry.id   AF-A0A392SBM7-F1
#
_cell.length_a   1.000
_cell.length_b   1.000
_cell.length_c   1.000
_cell.angle_alpha   90.00
_cell.angle_beta   90.00
_cell.angle_gamma   90.00
#
_symmetry.space_group_name_H-M   'P 1'
#
loop_
_entity.id
_entity.type
_entity.pdbx_description
1 polymer ?
#
loop_
_entity_poly.entity_id
_entity_poly.type
_entity_poly.pdbx_seq_one_letter_code
_entity_poly.pdbx_strand_id
1 'polypeptide(L)' 'DHKSPACKKPKKVMGKEFALSGKDADQADNLIRGTCFFYDTPLIAIIDTGATHSFISMDCMKRLNVPVIE' A
#
# COMPACT_ATOMS: atom_id res chain seq x y z
N ASP A 1 -1.13 16.13 25.45
CA ASP A 1 0.10 15.65 24.77
C ASP A 1 0.48 14.25 25.20
N HIS A 2 0.08 13.23 24.44
CA HIS A 2 0.54 11.87 24.70
C HIS A 2 1.75 11.57 23.81
N LYS A 3 2.94 11.66 24.39
CA LYS A 3 4.19 11.33 23.70
C LYS A 3 4.51 9.86 23.99
N SER A 4 4.39 9.00 22.98
CA SER A 4 4.81 7.61 23.10
C SER A 4 6.29 7.53 23.48
N PRO A 5 6.69 6.62 24.39
CA PRO A 5 8.08 6.47 24.79
C PRO A 5 8.94 6.08 23.58
N ALA A 6 10.02 6.83 23.36
CA ALA A 6 10.96 6.56 22.28
C ALA A 6 11.68 5.22 22.52
N CYS A 7 11.67 4.34 21.52
CA CYS A 7 12.39 3.07 21.59
C CYS A 7 13.91 3.31 21.54
N LYS A 8 14.61 3.06 22.65
CA LYS A 8 16.07 3.29 22.77
C LYS A 8 16.93 2.23 22.06
N LYS A 9 16.32 1.16 21.55
CA LYS A 9 17.00 0.07 20.82
C LYS A 9 16.15 -0.36 19.62
N PRO A 10 16.18 0.40 18.51
CA PRO A 10 15.50 -0.03 17.30
C PRO A 10 16.11 -1.36 16.84
N LYS A 11 15.29 -2.42 16.73
CA LYS A 11 15.73 -3.63 16.04
C LYS A 11 15.97 -3.25 14.59
N LYS A 12 17.18 -3.51 14.07
CA LYS A 12 17.45 -3.44 12.63
C LYS A 12 16.71 -4.62 11.98
N VAL A 13 15.43 -4.43 11.69
CA VAL A 13 14.67 -5.38 10.88
C VAL A 13 15.06 -5.07 9.44
N MET A 14 15.67 -6.04 8.75
CA MET A 14 15.73 -5.97 7.29
C MET A 14 14.27 -6.03 6.82
N GLY A 15 13.76 -4.90 6.33
CA GLY A 15 12.38 -4.82 5.85
C GLY A 15 12.18 -5.92 4.83
N LYS A 16 11.36 -6.92 5.20
CA LYS A 16 10.94 -7.92 4.24
C LYS A 16 9.82 -7.26 3.44
N GLU A 17 10.19 -6.72 2.29
CA GLU A 17 9.24 -6.15 1.35
C GLU A 17 8.42 -7.30 0.77
N PHE A 18 7.15 -7.35 1.14
CA PHE A 18 6.20 -8.30 0.57
C PHE A 18 5.53 -7.64 -0.61
N ALA A 19 6.08 -7.84 -1.81
CA ALA A 19 5.41 -7.44 -3.03
C ALA A 19 4.24 -8.41 -3.30
N LEU A 20 3.01 -7.93 -3.15
CA LEU A 20 1.81 -8.66 -3.57
C LEU A 20 1.41 -8.16 -4.96
N SER A 21 1.17 -9.10 -5.88
CA SER A 21 0.57 -8.75 -7.16
C SER A 21 -0.95 -8.54 -7.02
N GLY A 22 -1.57 -7.80 -7.93
CA GLY A 22 -3.02 -7.52 -7.85
C GLY A 22 -3.88 -8.79 -7.75
N LYS A 23 -3.53 -9.84 -8.51
CA LYS A 23 -4.20 -11.15 -8.46
C LYS A 23 -4.08 -11.86 -7.12
N ASP A 24 -2.94 -11.73 -6.44
CA ASP A 24 -2.70 -12.35 -5.14
C ASP A 24 -3.43 -11.56 -4.06
N ALA A 25 -3.45 -10.24 -4.21
CA ALA A 25 -4.20 -9.35 -3.35
C ALA A 25 -5.70 -9.61 -3.41
N ASP A 26 -6.26 -9.93 -4.58
CA ASP A 26 -7.70 -10.21 -4.71
C ASP A 26 -8.13 -11.45 -3.93
N GLN A 27 -7.30 -12.49 -3.88
CA GLN A 27 -7.59 -13.78 -3.23
C GLN A 27 -7.19 -13.85 -1.76
N ALA A 28 -6.42 -12.88 -1.27
CA ALA A 28 -5.92 -12.88 0.10
C ALA A 28 -6.96 -12.30 1.08
N ASP A 29 -7.54 -13.17 1.90
CA ASP A 29 -8.52 -12.80 2.95
C ASP A 29 -7.87 -12.13 4.17
N ASN A 30 -6.54 -12.23 4.31
CA ASN A 30 -5.77 -11.71 5.43
C ASN A 30 -5.26 -10.26 5.21
N LEU A 31 -5.73 -9.57 4.17
CA LEU A 31 -5.33 -8.21 3.86
C LEU A 31 -6.29 -7.20 4.49
N ILE A 32 -5.73 -6.16 5.10
CA ILE A 32 -6.51 -4.98 5.46
C ILE A 32 -6.74 -4.19 4.18
N ARG A 33 -7.98 -4.15 3.72
CA ARG A 33 -8.40 -3.42 2.53
C ARG A 33 -9.23 -2.20 2.93
N GLY A 34 -9.03 -1.11 2.21
CA GLY A 34 -9.85 0.09 2.29
C GLY A 34 -10.28 0.54 0.90
N THR A 35 -11.17 1.52 0.85
CA THR A 35 -11.48 2.24 -0.39
C THR A 35 -10.76 3.58 -0.36
N CYS A 36 -9.99 3.87 -1.40
CA CYS A 36 -9.46 5.21 -1.65
C CYS A 36 -10.11 5.78 -2.91
N PHE A 37 -10.08 7.10 -3.06
CA PHE A 37 -10.60 7.76 -4.25
C PHE A 37 -9.45 8.45 -4.97
N PHE A 38 -9.30 8.17 -6.25
CA PHE A 38 -8.32 8.83 -7.13
C PHE A 38 -9.08 9.49 -8.27
N TYR A 39 -9.06 10.82 -8.37
CA TYR A 39 -9.90 11.59 -9.29
C TYR A 39 -11.39 11.13 -9.25
N ASP A 40 -11.97 11.10 -8.04
CA ASP A 40 -13.34 10.64 -7.78
C ASP A 40 -13.65 9.17 -8.18
N THR A 41 -12.63 8.43 -8.64
CA THR A 41 -12.77 7.01 -8.97
C THR A 41 -12.44 6.17 -7.73
N PRO A 42 -13.39 5.35 -7.21
CA PRO A 42 -13.12 4.48 -6.08
C PRO A 42 -12.18 3.33 -6.50
N LEU A 43 -11.10 3.15 -5.73
CA LEU A 43 -10.13 2.07 -5.88
C LEU A 43 -10.03 1.28 -4.58
N ILE A 44 -9.69 0.00 -4.70
CA ILE A 44 -9.33 -0.84 -3.56
C ILE A 44 -7.87 -0.54 -3.19
N ALA A 45 -7.65 -0.09 -1.96
CA ALA A 45 -6.33 0.12 -1.39
C ALA A 45 -6.00 -1.00 -0.41
N ILE A 46 -4.77 -1.51 -0.48
CA ILE A 46 -4.22 -2.43 0.52
C ILE A 46 -3.43 -1.58 1.52
N ILE A 47 -3.70 -1.76 2.80
CA ILE A 47 -3.04 -1.01 3.86
C ILE A 47 -1.82 -1.80 4.34
N ASP A 48 -0.63 -1.36 3.96
CA ASP A 48 0.65 -1.86 4.46
C ASP A 48 1.34 -0.78 5.30
N THR A 49 1.27 -0.92 6.63
CA THR A 49 1.94 0.01 7.56
C THR A 49 3.46 -0.13 7.56
N GLY A 50 4.00 -1.19 6.94
CA GLY A 50 5.44 -1.39 6.76
C GLY A 50 6.00 -0.73 5.51
N ALA A 51 5.15 -0.28 4.58
CA ALA A 51 5.56 0.37 3.35
C ALA A 51 6.01 1.81 3.61
N THR A 52 7.16 2.20 3.08
CA THR A 52 7.66 3.58 3.12
C THR A 52 7.10 4.45 1.99
N HIS A 53 6.68 3.80 0.90
CA HIS A 53 6.11 4.42 -0.28
C HIS A 53 4.82 3.71 -0.64
N SER A 54 3.88 4.45 -1.22
CA SER A 54 2.65 3.88 -1.78
C SER A 54 2.85 3.55 -3.25
N PHE A 55 2.21 2.46 -3.69
CA PHE A 55 2.24 2.03 -5.09
C PHE A 55 0.81 1.92 -5.62
N ILE A 56 0.66 2.20 -6.91
CA ILE A 56 -0.59 2.00 -7.64
C ILE A 56 -0.37 0.94 -8.71
N SER A 57 -1.31 0.00 -8.86
CA SER A 57 -1.16 -1.04 -9.88
C SER A 57 -1.30 -0.43 -11.28
N MET A 58 -0.55 -0.99 -12.23
CA MET A 58 -0.64 -0.57 -13.64
C MET A 58 -2.04 -0.75 -14.22
N ASP A 59 -2.80 -1.74 -13.75
CA ASP A 59 -4.18 -1.93 -14.14
C ASP A 59 -5.08 -0.79 -13.63
N CYS A 60 -4.81 -0.25 -12.44
CA CYS A 60 -5.50 0.97 -11.98
C CYS A 60 -5.12 2.17 -12.86
N MET A 61 -3.84 2.36 -13.18
CA MET A 61 -3.42 3.48 -14.05
C MET A 61 -4.09 3.44 -15.42
N LYS A 62 -4.20 2.24 -16.04
CA LYS A 62 -4.93 2.04 -17.29
C LYS A 62 -6.42 2.37 -17.16
N ARG A 63 -7.07 1.94 -16.07
CA ARG A 63 -8.49 2.23 -15.80
C ARG A 63 -8.75 3.72 -15.57
N LEU A 64 -7.80 4.41 -14.93
CA LEU A 64 -7.88 5.84 -14.64
C LEU A 64 -7.46 6.71 -15.84
N ASN A 65 -6.98 6.08 -16.93
CA ASN A 65 -6.47 6.74 -18.11
C ASN A 65 -5.34 7.77 -17.78
N VAL A 66 -4.54 7.46 -16.76
CA VAL A 66 -3.41 8.29 -16.32
C VAL A 66 -2.21 7.98 -17.23
N PRO A 67 -1.57 9.00 -17.84
CA PRO A 67 -0.35 8.79 -18.62
C PRO A 67 0.73 8.18 -17.75
N VAL A 68 1.28 7.05 -18.20
CA VAL A 68 2.47 6.45 -17.58
C VAL A 68 3.67 6.85 -18.43
N ILE A 69 4.62 7.53 -17.81
CA ILE A 69 5.90 7.85 -18.42
C ILE A 69 6.86 6.73 -18.01
N GLU A 70 7.38 6.00 -19.00
CA GLU A 70 8.41 4.97 -18.82
C GLU A 70 9.79 5.59 -18.61
#